data_AF-A0A3M0XJ42-F1
#
_entry.id   AF-A0A3M0XJ42-F1
#
_cell.length_a   1.000
_cell.length_b   1.000
_cell.length_c   1.000
_cell.angle_alpha   90.00
_cell.angle_beta   90.00
_cell.angle_gamma   90.00
#
_symmetry.space_group_name_H-M   'P 1'
#
loop_
_entity.id
_entity.type
_entity.pdbx_description
1 polymer ?
#
loop_
_entity_poly.entity_id
_entity_poly.type
_entity_poly.pdbx_seq_one_letter_code
_entity_poly.pdbx_strand_id
1 'polypeptide(L)'
;LNMYMDMANGKADRKIVIIYDTMWHGTEYMTQPIMLGIREEGLDCKVIKLRATPMSVAIKEFWKARGMIVGSPTLNNEVFPSVAEFITHLRGLRPKDRIAAAFGSYGWGGGAVRWLYEELEKMKLEVVKPGIEVQYRPKFEDDEKCYEFGRNFAKEVKKYHNQFE
;
A
#
# COMPACT_ATOMS: atom_id res chain seq x y z
N LEU A 1 14.70 -8.26 25.53
CA LEU A 1 14.04 -6.97 25.83
C LEU A 1 14.08 -6.00 24.65
N ASN A 2 15.24 -5.71 24.05
CA ASN A 2 15.37 -4.68 23.00
C ASN A 2 14.40 -4.85 21.81
N MET A 3 14.22 -6.07 21.30
CA MET A 3 13.28 -6.33 20.20
C MET A 3 11.83 -5.95 20.55
N TYR A 4 11.40 -6.19 21.80
CA TYR A 4 10.05 -5.85 22.23
C TYR A 4 9.87 -4.33 22.35
N MET A 5 10.90 -3.63 22.86
CA MET A 5 10.91 -2.16 22.94
C MET A 5 10.90 -1.54 21.54
N ASP A 6 11.70 -2.06 20.61
CA ASP A 6 11.72 -1.64 19.21
C ASP A 6 10.33 -1.75 18.57
N MET A 7 9.64 -2.89 18.76
CA MET A 7 8.29 -3.10 18.25
C MET A 7 7.26 -2.18 18.92
N ALA A 8 7.33 -2.01 20.25
CA ALA A 8 6.42 -1.16 20.99
C ALA A 8 6.57 0.33 20.63
N ASN A 9 7.78 0.76 20.30
CA ASN A 9 8.10 2.12 19.85
C ASN A 9 7.88 2.33 18.34
N GLY A 10 7.26 1.37 17.65
CA GLY A 10 6.90 1.53 16.24
C GLY A 10 8.10 1.54 15.28
N LYS A 11 9.27 1.04 15.70
CA LYS A 11 10.45 0.92 14.84
C LYS A 11 10.10 0.13 13.59
N ALA A 12 10.46 0.68 12.43
CA ALA A 12 10.29 0.05 11.13
C ALA A 12 11.46 0.43 10.23
N ASP A 13 11.77 -0.48 9.32
CA ASP A 13 12.82 -0.33 8.33
C ASP A 13 12.41 0.68 7.27
N ARG A 14 13.40 1.37 6.68
CA ARG A 14 13.23 2.27 5.53
C ARG A 14 12.92 1.49 4.24
N LYS A 15 11.75 0.86 4.21
CA LYS A 15 11.24 0.05 3.09
C LYS A 15 9.73 0.19 2.94
N ILE A 16 9.22 -0.27 1.80
CA ILE A 16 7.81 -0.21 1.45
C ILE A 16 7.26 -1.62 1.23
N VAL A 17 6.01 -1.86 1.64
CA VAL A 17 5.26 -3.06 1.27
C VAL A 17 4.08 -2.68 0.39
N ILE A 18 3.90 -3.39 -0.72
CA ILE A 18 2.71 -3.32 -1.57
C ILE A 18 1.83 -4.50 -1.19
N ILE A 19 0.63 -4.23 -0.67
CA ILE A 19 -0.33 -5.25 -0.26
C ILE A 19 -1.58 -5.08 -1.10
N TYR A 20 -1.97 -6.11 -1.86
CA TYR A 20 -3.08 -5.96 -2.79
C TYR A 20 -3.84 -7.27 -3.02
N ASP A 21 -4.97 -7.15 -3.69
CA ASP A 21 -5.61 -8.25 -4.41
C ASP A 21 -6.14 -7.77 -5.76
N THR A 22 -6.61 -8.70 -6.60
CA THR A 22 -7.09 -8.42 -7.94
C THR A 22 -8.09 -9.48 -8.39
N MET A 23 -9.04 -9.14 -9.27
CA MET A 23 -9.90 -10.13 -9.92
C MET A 23 -9.31 -10.59 -11.26
N TRP A 24 -9.00 -9.63 -12.13
CA TRP A 24 -8.61 -9.85 -13.53
C TRP A 24 -7.20 -9.33 -13.82
N HIS A 25 -6.32 -9.40 -12.83
CA HIS A 25 -4.92 -8.95 -12.89
C HIS A 25 -4.71 -7.45 -13.17
N GLY A 26 -5.75 -6.64 -13.39
CA GLY A 26 -5.62 -5.20 -13.64
C GLY A 26 -4.79 -4.49 -12.56
N THR A 27 -5.21 -4.62 -11.30
CA THR A 27 -4.44 -4.11 -10.14
C THR A 27 -3.08 -4.79 -9.98
N GLU A 28 -2.94 -6.07 -10.36
CA GLU A 28 -1.66 -6.79 -10.28
C GLU A 28 -0.63 -6.24 -11.25
N TYR A 29 -1.03 -5.87 -12.47
CA TYR A 29 -0.12 -5.27 -13.44
C TYR A 29 0.44 -3.93 -12.99
N MET A 30 -0.31 -3.15 -12.20
CA MET A 30 0.17 -1.88 -11.63
C MET A 30 1.30 -2.10 -10.62
N THR A 31 1.40 -3.26 -9.97
CA THR A 31 2.39 -3.48 -8.89
C THR A 31 3.83 -3.44 -9.37
N GLN A 32 4.09 -3.93 -10.59
CA GLN A 32 5.44 -3.98 -11.16
C GLN A 32 6.03 -2.59 -11.41
N PRO A 33 5.39 -1.69 -12.19
CA PRO A 33 5.90 -0.33 -12.38
C PRO A 33 5.99 0.46 -11.07
N ILE A 34 5.02 0.32 -10.15
CA ILE A 34 5.10 0.95 -8.82
C ILE A 34 6.35 0.48 -8.06
N MET A 35 6.60 -0.84 -8.04
CA MET A 35 7.77 -1.43 -7.39
C MET A 35 9.07 -0.94 -8.03
N LEU A 36 9.13 -0.81 -9.36
CA LEU A 36 10.30 -0.28 -10.06
C LEU A 36 10.59 1.18 -9.66
N GLY A 37 9.57 2.04 -9.63
CA GLY A 37 9.72 3.44 -9.22
C GLY A 37 10.19 3.58 -7.77
N ILE A 38 9.73 2.69 -6.87
CA ILE A 38 10.21 2.64 -5.49
C ILE A 38 11.70 2.28 -5.41
N ARG A 39 12.11 1.26 -6.17
CA ARG A 39 13.49 0.75 -6.15
C ARG A 39 14.48 1.75 -6.73
N GLU A 40 14.08 2.53 -7.74
CA GLU A 40 14.90 3.62 -8.29
C GLU A 40 15.30 4.64 -7.21
N GLU A 41 14.42 4.89 -6.25
CA GLU A 41 14.67 5.80 -5.14
C GLU A 41 15.50 5.17 -3.99
N GLY A 42 15.97 3.94 -4.18
CA GLY A 42 16.86 3.21 -3.28
C GLY A 42 16.17 2.52 -2.11
N LEU A 43 14.85 2.29 -2.19
CA LEU A 43 14.08 1.61 -1.14
C LEU A 43 13.77 0.17 -1.54
N ASP A 44 13.88 -0.74 -0.56
CA ASP A 44 13.39 -2.09 -0.75
C ASP A 44 11.85 -2.09 -0.81
N CYS A 45 11.32 -2.98 -1.66
CA CYS A 45 9.89 -3.11 -1.90
C CYS A 45 9.49 -4.58 -1.97
N LYS A 46 8.57 -4.97 -1.07
CA LYS A 46 7.98 -6.31 -1.04
C LYS A 46 6.53 -6.26 -1.51
N VAL A 47 6.19 -7.12 -2.47
CA VAL A 47 4.84 -7.23 -3.03
C VAL A 47 4.13 -8.45 -2.45
N ILE A 48 2.91 -8.26 -1.95
CA ILE A 48 2.11 -9.30 -1.28
C ILE A 48 0.70 -9.32 -1.87
N LYS A 49 0.32 -10.48 -2.40
CA LYS A 49 -1.04 -10.78 -2.86
C LYS A 49 -1.81 -11.50 -1.76
N LEU A 50 -2.88 -10.89 -1.26
CA LEU A 50 -3.60 -11.36 -0.06
C LEU A 50 -4.18 -12.77 -0.22
N ARG A 51 -4.83 -13.09 -1.34
CA ARG A 51 -5.33 -14.46 -1.56
C ARG A 51 -4.25 -15.52 -1.78
N ALA A 52 -3.00 -15.14 -2.03
CA ALA A 52 -1.88 -16.07 -2.21
C ALA A 52 -0.98 -16.17 -0.97
N THR A 53 -1.21 -15.34 0.05
CA THR A 53 -0.31 -15.20 1.20
C THR A 53 -1.13 -15.14 2.49
N PRO A 54 -0.79 -15.91 3.55
CA PRO A 54 -1.49 -15.80 4.83
C PRO A 54 -1.51 -14.37 5.36
N MET A 55 -2.67 -13.91 5.87
CA MET A 55 -2.84 -12.55 6.37
C MET A 55 -1.81 -12.16 7.44
N SER A 56 -1.41 -13.10 8.30
CA SER A 56 -0.37 -12.88 9.31
C SER A 56 1.00 -12.50 8.71
N VAL A 57 1.33 -12.99 7.52
CA VAL A 57 2.55 -12.62 6.80
C VAL A 57 2.43 -11.19 6.26
N ALA A 58 1.27 -10.82 5.69
CA ALA A 58 1.03 -9.45 5.23
C ALA A 58 1.15 -8.44 6.39
N ILE A 59 0.56 -8.75 7.54
CA ILE A 59 0.64 -7.93 8.75
C ILE A 59 2.08 -7.83 9.27
N LYS A 60 2.81 -8.95 9.30
CA LYS A 60 4.22 -8.95 9.70
C LYS A 60 5.06 -8.04 8.81
N GLU A 61 4.86 -8.09 7.50
CA GLU A 61 5.62 -7.26 6.56
C GLU A 61 5.22 -5.78 6.63
N PHE A 62 3.93 -5.48 6.87
CA PHE A 62 3.47 -4.14 7.21
C PHE A 62 4.20 -3.57 8.43
N TRP A 63 4.30 -4.33 9.53
CA TRP A 63 4.96 -3.83 10.74
C TRP A 63 6.46 -3.57 10.55
N LYS A 64 7.12 -4.32 9.67
CA LYS A 64 8.53 -4.09 9.35
C LYS A 64 8.75 -2.90 8.41
N ALA A 65 7.78 -2.56 7.56
CA ALA A 65 7.91 -1.51 6.57
C ALA A 65 7.48 -0.14 7.14
N ARG A 66 8.20 0.93 6.80
CA ARG A 66 7.78 2.30 7.13
C ARG A 66 6.61 2.75 6.24
N GLY A 67 6.63 2.34 4.98
CA GLY A 67 5.61 2.67 3.99
C GLY A 67 4.74 1.48 3.59
N MET A 68 3.45 1.73 3.37
CA MET A 68 2.52 0.75 2.80
C MET A 68 1.80 1.35 1.58
N ILE A 69 1.74 0.60 0.50
CA ILE A 69 0.82 0.90 -0.60
C ILE A 69 -0.22 -0.21 -0.65
N VAL A 70 -1.50 0.12 -0.49
CA VAL A 70 -2.60 -0.84 -0.52
C VAL A 70 -3.37 -0.79 -1.84
N GLY A 71 -3.53 -1.95 -2.46
CA GLY A 71 -4.12 -2.09 -3.80
C GLY A 71 -5.43 -2.85 -3.81
N SER A 72 -6.44 -2.33 -4.49
CA SER A 72 -7.69 -3.08 -4.72
C SER A 72 -8.34 -2.73 -6.05
N PRO A 73 -8.96 -3.70 -6.75
CA PRO A 73 -9.96 -3.37 -7.74
C PRO A 73 -11.22 -2.85 -7.05
N THR A 74 -12.04 -2.10 -7.80
CA THR A 74 -13.43 -1.83 -7.39
C THR A 74 -14.31 -3.05 -7.67
N LEU A 75 -15.02 -3.53 -6.65
CA LEU A 75 -16.07 -4.54 -6.77
C LEU A 75 -17.36 -3.98 -6.15
N ASN A 76 -18.42 -3.83 -6.96
CA ASN A 76 -19.73 -3.33 -6.51
C ASN A 76 -19.66 -1.96 -5.79
N ASN A 77 -18.87 -1.03 -6.33
CA ASN A 77 -18.56 0.30 -5.74
C ASN A 77 -17.77 0.27 -4.42
N GLU A 78 -17.30 -0.91 -4.01
CA GLU A 78 -16.54 -1.13 -2.78
C GLU A 78 -15.16 -1.72 -3.07
N VAL A 79 -14.36 -1.84 -2.02
CA VAL A 79 -13.06 -2.53 -2.05
C VAL A 79 -13.24 -4.05 -2.19
N PHE A 80 -12.21 -4.75 -2.67
CA PHE A 80 -12.23 -6.20 -2.79
C PHE A 80 -12.24 -6.88 -1.40
N PRO A 81 -12.98 -7.99 -1.19
CA PRO A 81 -13.23 -8.53 0.15
C PRO A 81 -11.99 -8.87 0.98
N SER A 82 -10.95 -9.47 0.36
CA SER A 82 -9.70 -9.79 1.08
C SER A 82 -8.95 -8.53 1.51
N VAL A 83 -9.03 -7.45 0.74
CA VAL A 83 -8.45 -6.16 1.10
C VAL A 83 -9.27 -5.52 2.23
N ALA A 84 -10.61 -5.61 2.18
CA ALA A 84 -11.48 -5.17 3.28
C ALA A 84 -11.14 -5.89 4.59
N GLU A 85 -10.97 -7.21 4.53
CA GLU A 85 -10.58 -8.05 5.67
C GLU A 85 -9.22 -7.61 6.22
N PHE A 86 -8.21 -7.45 5.37
CA PHE A 86 -6.89 -6.98 5.76
C PHE A 86 -6.94 -5.61 6.45
N ILE A 87 -7.65 -4.64 5.87
CA ILE A 87 -7.80 -3.28 6.42
C ILE A 87 -8.55 -3.31 7.76
N THR A 88 -9.59 -4.13 7.88
CA THR A 88 -10.34 -4.30 9.13
C THR A 88 -9.47 -4.89 10.23
N HIS A 89 -8.71 -5.93 9.91
CA HIS A 89 -7.77 -6.56 10.83
C HIS A 89 -6.66 -5.58 11.26
N LEU A 90 -6.06 -4.88 10.30
CA LEU A 90 -5.01 -3.89 10.55
C LEU A 90 -5.50 -2.76 11.46
N ARG A 91 -6.73 -2.26 11.25
CA ARG A 91 -7.35 -1.24 12.10
C ARG A 91 -7.44 -1.67 13.56
N GLY A 92 -7.80 -2.94 13.80
CA GLY A 92 -7.86 -3.51 15.14
C GLY A 92 -6.50 -3.50 15.86
N LEU A 93 -5.40 -3.59 15.10
CA LEU A 93 -4.03 -3.56 15.62
C LEU A 93 -3.52 -2.14 15.90
N ARG A 94 -4.27 -1.09 15.52
CA ARG A 94 -3.98 0.33 15.78
C ARG A 94 -2.55 0.73 15.40
N PRO A 95 -2.17 0.59 14.11
CA PRO A 95 -0.84 0.96 13.66
C PRO A 95 -0.54 2.44 13.89
N LYS A 96 0.74 2.75 14.12
CA LYS A 96 1.25 4.10 14.30
C LYS A 96 2.56 4.25 13.54
N ASP A 97 2.95 5.49 13.26
CA ASP A 97 4.24 5.83 12.68
C ASP A 97 4.47 5.16 11.32
N ARG A 98 3.41 5.12 10.51
CA ARG A 98 3.41 4.55 9.15
C ARG A 98 2.85 5.57 8.17
N ILE A 99 3.43 5.55 6.98
CA ILE A 99 2.97 6.31 5.83
C ILE A 99 2.31 5.37 4.82
N ALA A 100 1.19 5.78 4.24
CA ALA A 100 0.37 4.94 3.39
C ALA A 100 -0.14 5.65 2.14
N ALA A 101 -0.32 4.89 1.07
CA ALA A 101 -1.02 5.32 -0.14
C ALA A 101 -1.89 4.18 -0.68
N ALA A 102 -2.79 4.51 -1.61
CA ALA A 102 -3.71 3.54 -2.21
C ALA A 102 -3.65 3.56 -3.74
N PHE A 103 -3.89 2.40 -4.35
CA PHE A 103 -3.99 2.26 -5.80
C PHE A 103 -5.05 1.23 -6.19
N GLY A 104 -5.48 1.24 -7.45
CA GLY A 104 -6.51 0.32 -7.88
C GLY A 104 -6.84 0.37 -9.36
N SER A 105 -7.57 -0.64 -9.81
CA SER A 105 -8.18 -0.66 -11.14
C SER A 105 -9.70 -0.72 -11.04
N TYR A 106 -10.43 -0.06 -11.92
CA TYR A 106 -11.89 -0.02 -11.87
C TYR A 106 -12.53 -0.12 -13.26
N GLY A 107 -13.80 -0.50 -13.35
CA GLY A 107 -14.52 -0.56 -14.63
C GLY A 107 -15.12 0.80 -15.02
N TRP A 108 -15.97 1.35 -14.16
CA TRP A 108 -16.68 2.60 -14.40
C TRP A 108 -16.61 3.55 -13.20
N GLY A 109 -17.31 3.22 -12.10
CA GLY A 109 -17.61 4.15 -11.01
C GLY A 109 -16.48 4.36 -10.00
N GLY A 110 -15.40 3.59 -10.09
CA GLY A 110 -14.30 3.67 -9.12
C GLY A 110 -14.76 3.40 -7.68
N GLY A 111 -14.05 3.93 -6.70
CA GLY A 111 -14.51 3.98 -5.30
C GLY A 111 -13.66 3.18 -4.31
N ALA A 112 -12.95 2.14 -4.75
CA ALA A 112 -12.10 1.35 -3.87
C ALA A 112 -10.95 2.18 -3.28
N VAL A 113 -10.28 3.03 -4.09
CA VAL A 113 -9.18 3.87 -3.60
C VAL A 113 -9.68 4.96 -2.66
N ARG A 114 -10.86 5.53 -2.93
CA ARG A 114 -11.51 6.48 -2.01
C ARG A 114 -11.79 5.81 -0.66
N TRP A 115 -12.42 4.63 -0.67
CA TRP A 115 -12.70 3.86 0.54
C TRP A 115 -11.41 3.55 1.32
N LEU A 116 -10.35 3.12 0.62
CA LEU A 116 -9.05 2.86 1.24
C LEU A 116 -8.50 4.11 1.93
N TYR A 117 -8.57 5.27 1.29
CA TYR A 117 -8.11 6.51 1.89
C TYR A 117 -8.89 6.90 3.15
N GLU A 118 -10.22 6.79 3.11
CA GLU A 118 -11.05 7.05 4.29
C GLU A 118 -10.68 6.12 5.47
N GLU A 119 -10.37 4.85 5.19
CA GLU A 119 -9.96 3.91 6.23
C GLU A 119 -8.55 4.15 6.77
N LEU A 120 -7.60 4.53 5.92
CA LEU A 120 -6.25 4.90 6.35
C LEU A 120 -6.27 6.18 7.22
N GLU A 121 -7.12 7.15 6.88
CA GLU A 121 -7.33 8.36 7.68
C GLU A 121 -7.99 8.06 9.04
N LYS A 122 -8.99 7.17 9.07
CA LYS A 122 -9.59 6.69 10.34
C LYS A 122 -8.56 6.01 11.24
N MET A 123 -7.55 5.36 10.67
CA MET A 123 -6.42 4.79 11.40
C MET A 123 -5.38 5.83 11.88
N LYS A 124 -5.51 7.10 11.47
CA LYS A 124 -4.55 8.19 11.75
C LYS A 124 -3.13 7.90 11.24
N LEU A 125 -3.04 7.21 10.10
CA LEU A 125 -1.78 7.04 9.40
C LEU A 125 -1.46 8.30 8.60
N GLU A 126 -0.18 8.51 8.29
CA GLU A 126 0.22 9.55 7.35
C GLU A 126 -0.17 9.11 5.93
N VAL A 127 -0.99 9.90 5.23
CA VAL A 127 -1.58 9.48 3.96
C VAL A 127 -1.07 10.35 2.81
N VAL A 128 -0.46 9.72 1.81
CA VAL A 128 0.01 10.40 0.59
C VAL A 128 -1.09 10.34 -0.48
N LYS A 129 -1.52 11.53 -0.92
CA LYS A 129 -2.52 11.75 -1.97
C LYS A 129 -1.94 12.59 -3.13
N PRO A 130 -2.47 12.47 -4.36
CA PRO A 130 -3.48 11.51 -4.78
C PRO A 130 -2.91 10.10 -4.96
N GLY A 131 -3.80 9.10 -4.91
CA GLY A 131 -3.48 7.73 -5.29
C GLY A 131 -3.47 7.56 -6.80
N ILE A 132 -3.33 6.32 -7.26
CA ILE A 132 -3.45 6.00 -8.69
C ILE A 132 -4.59 5.01 -8.94
N GLU A 133 -5.51 5.41 -9.81
CA GLU A 133 -6.62 4.59 -10.29
C GLU A 133 -6.53 4.45 -11.80
N VAL A 134 -6.67 3.22 -12.29
CA VAL A 134 -6.63 2.92 -13.74
C VAL A 134 -7.95 2.29 -14.17
N GLN A 135 -8.51 2.81 -15.27
CA GLN A 135 -9.72 2.26 -15.84
C GLN A 135 -9.42 1.00 -16.66
N TYR A 136 -10.12 -0.09 -16.37
CA TYR A 136 -9.93 -1.41 -16.97
C TYR A 136 -8.51 -1.97 -16.77
N ARG A 137 -7.98 -2.62 -17.80
CA ARG A 137 -6.64 -3.20 -17.79
C ARG A 137 -5.62 -2.08 -18.08
N PRO A 138 -4.57 -1.92 -17.25
CA PRO A 138 -3.51 -0.96 -17.51
C PRO A 138 -2.89 -1.12 -18.89
N LYS A 139 -2.63 0.03 -19.53
CA LYS A 139 -1.89 0.13 -20.78
C LYS A 139 -0.49 0.69 -20.51
N PHE A 140 0.35 0.70 -21.54
CA PHE A 140 1.71 1.21 -21.45
C PHE A 140 1.80 2.65 -20.89
N GLU A 141 0.84 3.52 -21.22
CA GLU A 141 0.76 4.88 -20.67
C GLU A 141 0.49 4.92 -19.16
N ASP A 142 -0.18 3.90 -18.62
CA ASP A 142 -0.46 3.79 -17.20
C ASP A 142 0.74 3.24 -16.42
N ASP A 143 1.64 2.49 -17.08
CA ASP A 143 2.87 1.99 -16.47
C ASP A 143 3.78 3.16 -16.05
N GLU A 144 3.93 4.18 -16.89
CA GLU A 144 4.72 5.38 -16.56
C GLU A 144 4.12 6.13 -15.35
N LYS A 145 2.79 6.26 -15.30
CA LYS A 145 2.10 6.88 -14.16
C LYS A 145 2.29 6.07 -12.88
N CYS A 146 2.20 4.75 -12.98
CA CYS A 146 2.44 3.83 -11.86
C CYS A 146 3.89 3.92 -11.36
N TYR A 147 4.84 4.03 -12.28
CA TYR A 147 6.26 4.20 -11.98
C TYR A 147 6.52 5.50 -11.24
N GLU A 148 6.05 6.64 -11.77
CA GLU A 148 6.20 7.94 -11.12
C GLU A 148 5.46 8.01 -9.78
N PHE A 149 4.30 7.35 -9.65
CA PHE A 149 3.61 7.22 -8.37
C PHE A 149 4.48 6.49 -7.32
N GLY A 150 5.06 5.34 -7.68
CA GLY A 150 5.96 4.60 -6.79
C GLY A 150 7.17 5.42 -6.37
N ARG A 151 7.78 6.14 -7.33
CA ARG A 151 8.92 7.02 -7.12
C ARG A 151 8.60 8.16 -6.15
N ASN A 152 7.48 8.84 -6.36
CA ASN A 152 7.04 9.95 -5.50
C ASN A 152 6.71 9.46 -4.09
N PHE A 153 6.02 8.33 -3.96
CA PHE A 153 5.76 7.73 -2.65
C PHE A 153 7.05 7.36 -1.90
N ALA A 154 8.04 6.81 -2.59
CA ALA A 154 9.33 6.49 -1.99
C ALA A 154 10.09 7.73 -1.48
N LYS A 155 10.02 8.86 -2.18
CA LYS A 155 10.58 10.14 -1.69
C LYS A 155 9.90 10.61 -0.42
N GLU A 156 8.58 10.52 -0.34
CA GLU A 156 7.83 10.89 0.87
C GLU A 156 8.14 9.94 2.04
N VAL A 157 8.29 8.63 1.77
CA VAL A 157 8.71 7.66 2.78
C VAL A 157 10.10 7.98 3.32
N LYS A 158 11.06 8.38 2.47
CA LYS A 158 12.38 8.83 2.93
C LYS A 158 12.29 10.02 3.88
N LYS A 159 11.56 11.07 3.47
CA LYS A 159 11.37 12.29 4.29
C LYS A 159 10.70 11.96 5.62
N TYR A 160 9.67 11.13 5.60
CA TYR A 160 8.95 10.71 6.80
C TYR A 160 9.81 9.85 7.72
N HIS A 161 10.60 8.92 7.16
CA HIS A 161 11.47 8.04 7.95
C HIS A 161 12.53 8.81 8.75
N ASN A 162 13.07 9.89 8.19
CA ASN A 162 14.09 10.73 8.84
C ASN A 162 13.61 11.38 10.16
N GLN A 163 12.31 11.38 10.45
CA GLN A 163 11.77 11.87 11.73
C GLN A 163 11.96 10.85 12.89
N PHE A 164 12.36 9.62 12.56
CA PHE A 164 12.50 8.49 13.48
C PHE A 164 13.94 7.97 13.56
N GLU A 165 14.87 8.57 12.82
CA GLU A 165 16.33 8.36 12.94
C GLU A 165 16.90 9.34 13.98
#